data_AF-A0A2E7VTF3-F1
#
_entry.id   AF-A0A2E7VTF3-F1
#
_cell.length_a   1.000
_cell.length_b   1.000
_cell.length_c   1.000
_cell.angle_alpha   90.00
_cell.angle_beta   90.00
_cell.angle_gamma   90.00
#
_symmetry.space_group_name_H-M   'P 1'
#
loop_
_entity.id
_entity.type
_entity.pdbx_description
1 polymer ?
#
loop_
_entity_poly.entity_id
_entity_poly.type
_entity_poly.pdbx_seq_one_letter_code
_entity_poly.pdbx_strand_id
1 'polypeptide(L)'
;NIDENKKIILYAPTWIHKNQKVDKEFMLPTNPQFLHELNNIGKKLDLIFIFRPHMNTLFNTKFLKKLSSLDNVLYFPFSEFEASDEFLIISDMLITDWSSIAFDYILLDRPTLFLDILDSFQNGTYNENLLRFGIRTNRKNLGDYINKYLSNIDLYFDESKHNKSKNVLYDNTDDISSNNYVKRIEKYI
;
A
#
# COMPACT_ATOMS: atom_id res chain seq x y z
N ASN A 1 -11.59 -11.77 13.27
CA ASN A 1 -10.40 -12.12 14.05
C ASN A 1 -9.21 -12.24 13.13
N ILE A 2 -8.33 -11.26 13.17
CA ILE A 2 -6.98 -11.35 12.62
C ILE A 2 -6.12 -11.92 13.77
N ASP A 3 -5.29 -12.92 13.47
CA ASP A 3 -4.35 -13.47 14.46
C ASP A 3 -3.26 -12.44 14.74
N GLU A 4 -3.24 -11.90 15.96
CA GLU A 4 -2.31 -10.84 16.38
C GLU A 4 -0.83 -11.28 16.34
N ASN A 5 -0.56 -12.59 16.28
CA ASN A 5 0.80 -13.09 16.19
C ASN A 5 1.35 -13.09 14.76
N LYS A 6 0.48 -12.92 13.75
CA LYS A 6 0.89 -12.92 12.35
C LYS A 6 1.26 -11.53 11.88
N LYS A 7 2.32 -11.45 11.08
CA LYS A 7 2.67 -10.22 10.38
C LYS A 7 1.56 -9.85 9.39
N ILE A 8 1.23 -8.57 9.36
CA ILE A 8 0.16 -8.01 8.53
C ILE A 8 0.81 -7.17 7.43
N ILE A 9 0.46 -7.46 6.18
CA ILE A 9 0.85 -6.66 5.03
C ILE A 9 -0.38 -5.94 4.49
N LEU A 10 -0.32 -4.63 4.40
CA LEU A 10 -1.35 -3.85 3.72
C LEU A 10 -1.06 -3.82 2.22
N TYR A 11 -1.93 -4.42 1.41
CA TYR A 11 -1.92 -4.26 -0.04
C TYR A 11 -2.97 -3.21 -0.45
N ALA A 12 -2.48 -2.00 -0.77
CA ALA A 12 -3.31 -0.83 -1.10
C ALA A 12 -2.95 -0.25 -2.48
N PRO A 13 -3.41 -0.88 -3.58
CA PRO A 13 -3.16 -0.43 -4.94
C PRO A 13 -4.03 0.74 -5.37
N THR A 14 -3.52 1.50 -6.36
CA THR A 14 -4.19 2.64 -6.97
C THR A 14 -5.37 2.19 -7.84
N TRP A 15 -6.33 3.08 -8.04
CA TRP A 15 -7.37 2.88 -9.04
C TRP A 15 -6.80 2.91 -10.46
N ILE A 16 -7.34 2.06 -11.34
CA ILE A 16 -6.97 2.04 -12.74
C ILE A 16 -7.82 3.07 -13.51
N HIS A 17 -7.20 4.20 -13.90
CA HIS A 17 -7.88 5.26 -14.65
C HIS A 17 -8.03 4.95 -16.15
N LYS A 18 -7.02 4.29 -16.76
CA LYS A 18 -7.00 3.91 -18.18
C LYS A 18 -6.58 2.45 -18.34
N ASN A 19 -7.57 1.57 -18.51
CA ASN A 19 -7.34 0.13 -18.66
C ASN A 19 -6.37 -0.20 -19.80
N GLN A 20 -6.44 0.48 -20.95
CA GLN A 20 -5.59 0.18 -22.12
C GLN A 20 -4.09 0.34 -21.87
N LYS A 21 -3.67 1.11 -20.86
CA LYS A 21 -2.24 1.27 -20.53
C LYS A 21 -1.68 0.09 -19.74
N VAL A 22 -2.53 -0.58 -18.97
CA VAL A 22 -2.13 -1.55 -17.93
C VAL A 22 -2.84 -2.90 -18.07
N ASP A 23 -3.61 -3.11 -19.13
CA ASP A 23 -4.45 -4.31 -19.34
C ASP A 23 -3.66 -5.62 -19.33
N LYS A 24 -2.36 -5.56 -19.64
CA LYS A 24 -1.43 -6.69 -19.61
C LYS A 24 -0.65 -6.83 -18.30
N GLU A 25 -0.79 -5.89 -17.37
CA GLU A 25 -0.10 -5.92 -16.09
C GLU A 25 -0.64 -7.05 -15.21
N PHE A 26 0.25 -7.94 -14.78
CA PHE A 26 -0.16 -9.09 -13.98
C PHE A 26 -0.54 -8.67 -12.56
N MET A 27 0.19 -7.74 -11.96
CA MET A 27 0.07 -7.39 -10.54
C MET A 27 -1.06 -6.39 -10.24
N LEU A 28 -2.07 -6.33 -11.12
CA LEU A 28 -3.23 -5.45 -10.93
C LEU A 28 -4.16 -5.95 -9.81
N PRO A 29 -4.82 -5.02 -9.09
CA PRO A 29 -5.83 -5.37 -8.07
C PRO A 29 -6.98 -6.21 -8.60
N THR A 30 -7.31 -6.06 -9.87
CA THR A 30 -8.43 -6.73 -10.54
C THR A 30 -8.05 -8.08 -11.12
N ASN A 31 -6.79 -8.50 -11.01
CA ASN A 31 -6.33 -9.81 -11.45
C ASN A 31 -6.43 -10.84 -10.31
N PRO A 32 -7.40 -11.77 -10.34
CA PRO A 32 -7.57 -12.72 -9.24
C PRO A 32 -6.39 -13.69 -9.11
N GLN A 33 -5.66 -13.97 -10.19
CA GLN A 33 -4.45 -14.81 -10.13
C GLN A 33 -3.35 -14.17 -9.29
N PHE A 34 -3.21 -12.85 -9.33
CA PHE A 34 -2.25 -12.15 -8.47
C PHE A 34 -2.65 -12.24 -6.99
N LEU A 35 -3.93 -12.08 -6.67
CA LEU A 35 -4.42 -12.29 -5.29
C LEU A 35 -4.22 -13.72 -4.80
N HIS A 36 -4.36 -14.73 -5.67
CA HIS A 36 -4.00 -16.11 -5.35
C HIS A 36 -2.50 -16.28 -5.06
N GLU A 37 -1.62 -15.57 -5.78
CA GLU A 37 -0.18 -15.58 -5.50
C GLU A 37 0.15 -14.94 -4.15
N LEU A 38 -0.46 -13.79 -3.83
CA LEU A 38 -0.34 -13.18 -2.51
C LEU A 38 -0.81 -14.16 -1.42
N ASN A 39 -1.95 -14.82 -1.62
CA ASN A 39 -2.43 -15.84 -0.69
C ASN A 39 -1.41 -16.98 -0.49
N ASN A 40 -0.76 -17.45 -1.55
CA ASN A 40 0.26 -18.49 -1.44
C ASN A 40 1.54 -18.01 -0.73
N ILE A 41 1.95 -16.76 -0.98
CA ILE A 41 3.05 -16.12 -0.22
C ILE A 41 2.67 -16.05 1.26
N GLY A 42 1.45 -15.61 1.57
CA GLY A 42 0.94 -15.52 2.93
C GLY A 42 0.93 -16.85 3.66
N LYS A 43 0.52 -17.93 2.98
CA LYS A 43 0.60 -19.30 3.51
C LYS A 43 2.05 -19.74 3.77
N LYS A 44 2.96 -19.47 2.83
CA LYS A 44 4.36 -19.90 2.92
C LYS A 44 5.13 -19.18 4.02
N LEU A 45 4.87 -17.88 4.22
CA LEU A 45 5.57 -17.03 5.18
C LEU A 45 4.80 -16.83 6.50
N ASP A 46 3.68 -17.53 6.67
CA ASP A 46 2.78 -17.44 7.81
C ASP A 46 2.34 -16.00 8.16
N LEU A 47 1.84 -15.29 7.15
CA LEU A 47 1.41 -13.89 7.25
C LEU A 47 0.04 -13.65 6.60
N ILE A 48 -0.54 -12.48 6.89
CA ILE A 48 -1.85 -12.05 6.36
C ILE A 48 -1.67 -10.81 5.49
N PHE A 49 -2.32 -10.82 4.32
CA PHE A 49 -2.53 -9.61 3.53
C PHE A 49 -3.90 -9.01 3.82
N ILE A 50 -3.94 -7.72 4.09
CA ILE A 50 -5.14 -6.91 4.02
C ILE A 50 -5.20 -6.32 2.61
N PHE A 51 -6.17 -6.73 1.82
CA PHE A 51 -6.42 -6.18 0.49
C PHE A 51 -7.42 -5.02 0.59
N ARG A 52 -6.92 -3.81 0.33
CA ARG A 52 -7.68 -2.56 0.41
C ARG A 52 -7.51 -1.74 -0.89
N PRO A 53 -8.18 -2.14 -1.98
CA PRO A 53 -8.11 -1.41 -3.24
C PRO A 53 -8.76 -0.03 -3.10
N HIS A 54 -8.34 0.92 -3.93
CA HIS A 54 -8.93 2.25 -3.98
C HIS A 54 -10.46 2.19 -4.17
N MET A 55 -11.22 3.09 -3.52
CA MET A 55 -12.70 3.08 -3.47
C MET A 55 -13.40 3.04 -4.84
N ASN A 56 -12.78 3.61 -5.86
CA ASN A 56 -13.29 3.61 -7.25
C ASN A 56 -13.08 2.26 -7.98
N THR A 57 -12.43 1.28 -7.34
CA THR A 57 -12.22 -0.04 -7.92
C THR A 57 -13.47 -0.89 -7.72
N LEU A 58 -14.08 -1.30 -8.83
CA LEU A 58 -15.30 -2.11 -8.82
C LEU A 58 -14.98 -3.58 -9.08
N PHE A 59 -15.58 -4.47 -8.28
CA PHE A 59 -15.50 -5.92 -8.45
C PHE A 59 -16.87 -6.51 -8.69
N ASN A 60 -16.96 -7.46 -9.62
CA ASN A 60 -18.19 -8.22 -9.81
C ASN A 60 -18.32 -9.34 -8.76
N THR A 61 -19.52 -9.89 -8.61
CA THR A 61 -19.84 -10.95 -7.63
C THR A 61 -18.95 -12.18 -7.78
N LYS A 62 -18.58 -12.55 -9.01
CA LYS A 62 -17.70 -13.70 -9.27
C LYS A 62 -16.30 -13.47 -8.72
N PHE A 63 -15.78 -12.26 -8.84
CA PHE A 63 -14.49 -11.88 -8.28
C PHE A 63 -14.54 -11.90 -6.75
N LEU A 64 -15.55 -11.27 -6.15
CA LEU A 64 -15.74 -11.25 -4.69
C LEU A 64 -15.84 -12.67 -4.10
N LYS A 65 -16.54 -13.58 -4.77
CA LYS A 65 -16.63 -14.99 -4.36
C LYS A 65 -15.28 -15.72 -4.39
N LYS A 66 -14.39 -15.40 -5.34
CA LYS A 66 -13.04 -15.96 -5.37
C LYS A 66 -12.19 -15.37 -4.25
N LEU A 67 -12.28 -14.06 -4.05
CA LEU A 67 -11.56 -13.35 -3.01
C LEU A 67 -11.93 -13.87 -1.61
N SER A 68 -13.22 -14.11 -1.35
CA SER A 68 -13.69 -14.68 -0.08
C SER A 68 -13.24 -16.12 0.17
N SER A 69 -12.69 -16.81 -0.83
CA SER A 69 -12.12 -18.16 -0.68
C SER A 69 -10.62 -18.17 -0.35
N LEU A 70 -10.00 -16.99 -0.22
CA LEU A 70 -8.60 -16.85 0.17
C LEU A 70 -8.50 -16.74 1.68
N ASP A 71 -7.62 -17.53 2.30
CA ASP A 71 -7.46 -17.58 3.75
C ASP A 71 -6.47 -16.52 4.26
N ASN A 72 -5.49 -16.17 3.44
CA ASN A 72 -4.40 -15.25 3.80
C ASN A 72 -4.50 -13.88 3.10
N VAL A 73 -5.57 -13.63 2.36
CA VAL A 73 -5.87 -12.33 1.75
C VAL A 73 -7.27 -11.92 2.15
N LEU A 74 -7.35 -10.97 3.08
CA LEU A 74 -8.60 -10.49 3.64
C LEU A 74 -9.03 -9.20 2.95
N TYR A 75 -10.26 -9.15 2.47
CA TYR A 75 -10.78 -7.99 1.75
C TYR A 75 -11.47 -7.02 2.71
N PHE A 76 -11.01 -5.77 2.71
CA PHE A 76 -11.57 -4.68 3.52
C PHE A 76 -11.87 -3.48 2.62
N PRO A 77 -13.09 -3.39 2.04
CA PRO A 77 -13.43 -2.30 1.14
C PRO A 77 -13.67 -0.99 1.88
N PHE A 78 -13.37 0.12 1.21
CA PHE A 78 -13.64 1.46 1.73
C PHE A 78 -15.13 1.70 2.03
N SER A 79 -16.04 1.05 1.30
CA SER A 79 -17.49 1.17 1.49
C SER A 79 -18.00 0.61 2.82
N GLU A 80 -17.22 -0.25 3.49
CA GLU A 80 -17.56 -0.85 4.78
C GLU A 80 -16.63 -0.36 5.91
N PHE A 81 -15.40 0.03 5.56
CA PHE A 81 -14.36 0.44 6.50
C PHE A 81 -13.79 1.79 6.07
N GLU A 82 -14.40 2.89 6.49
CA GLU A 82 -14.01 4.24 6.03
C GLU A 82 -12.62 4.67 6.56
N ALA A 83 -12.30 4.35 7.81
CA ALA A 83 -11.03 4.75 8.42
C ALA A 83 -9.84 4.04 7.75
N SER A 84 -8.97 4.79 7.08
CA SER A 84 -7.72 4.28 6.48
C SER A 84 -6.63 4.03 7.51
N ASP A 85 -6.58 4.87 8.54
CA ASP A 85 -5.39 5.04 9.37
C ASP A 85 -5.13 3.83 10.26
N GLU A 86 -6.20 3.20 10.74
CA GLU A 86 -6.12 1.94 11.50
C GLU A 86 -5.39 0.85 10.72
N PHE A 87 -5.65 0.74 9.42
CA PHE A 87 -5.02 -0.25 8.55
C PHE A 87 -3.54 0.04 8.31
N LEU A 88 -3.15 1.32 8.28
CA LEU A 88 -1.74 1.72 8.24
C LEU A 88 -1.05 1.29 9.54
N ILE A 89 -1.66 1.61 10.68
CA ILE A 89 -1.08 1.42 12.01
C ILE A 89 -0.89 -0.07 12.33
N ILE A 90 -1.82 -0.94 11.93
CA ILE A 90 -1.71 -2.38 12.21
C ILE A 90 -0.78 -3.13 11.26
N SER A 91 -0.45 -2.58 10.08
CA SER A 91 0.35 -3.31 9.10
C SER A 91 1.85 -3.16 9.34
N ASP A 92 2.60 -4.25 9.26
CA ASP A 92 4.06 -4.27 9.36
C ASP A 92 4.75 -3.81 8.06
N MET A 93 4.07 -3.93 6.92
CA MET A 93 4.60 -3.55 5.60
C MET A 93 3.48 -3.06 4.68
N LEU A 94 3.78 -2.05 3.86
CA LEU A 94 2.90 -1.61 2.78
C LEU A 94 3.36 -2.18 1.44
N ILE A 95 2.43 -2.73 0.67
CA ILE A 95 2.58 -3.01 -0.75
C ILE A 95 1.61 -2.11 -1.52
N THR A 96 2.15 -1.31 -2.41
CA THR A 96 1.36 -0.39 -3.25
C THR A 96 2.04 -0.22 -4.61
N ASP A 97 1.54 0.68 -5.45
CA ASP A 97 2.04 0.92 -6.81
C ASP A 97 2.35 2.40 -7.03
N TRP A 98 1.31 3.23 -7.08
CA TRP A 98 1.35 4.65 -7.39
C TRP A 98 0.48 5.46 -6.41
N SER A 99 0.05 4.83 -5.32
CA SER A 99 -0.93 5.40 -4.40
C SER A 99 -0.29 6.43 -3.49
N SER A 100 -1.00 7.53 -3.23
CA SER A 100 -0.58 8.56 -2.27
C SER A 100 -0.60 8.07 -0.82
N ILE A 101 -1.24 6.93 -0.53
CA ILE A 101 -1.26 6.32 0.80
C ILE A 101 0.16 6.03 1.33
N ALA A 102 1.14 5.91 0.43
CA ALA A 102 2.53 5.75 0.80
C ALA A 102 3.10 6.97 1.55
N PHE A 103 2.56 8.17 1.35
CA PHE A 103 3.00 9.37 2.07
C PHE A 103 2.59 9.33 3.51
N ASP A 104 1.35 8.93 3.80
CA ASP A 104 0.92 8.74 5.19
C ASP A 104 1.70 7.59 5.84
N TYR A 105 1.94 6.51 5.09
CA TYR A 105 2.65 5.33 5.59
C TYR A 105 4.14 5.57 5.87
N ILE A 106 4.79 6.51 5.18
CA ILE A 106 6.23 6.80 5.40
C ILE A 106 6.51 7.27 6.82
N LEU A 107 5.51 7.84 7.51
CA LEU A 107 5.65 8.30 8.88
C LEU A 107 5.82 7.15 9.87
N LEU A 108 5.39 5.93 9.52
CA LEU A 108 5.45 4.76 10.38
C LEU A 108 6.84 4.10 10.42
N ASP A 109 7.79 4.54 9.60
CA ASP A 109 9.14 3.95 9.51
C ASP A 109 9.09 2.42 9.32
N ARG A 110 8.25 1.98 8.39
CA ARG A 110 8.05 0.57 8.04
C ARG A 110 8.36 0.32 6.56
N PRO A 111 8.72 -0.93 6.18
CA PRO A 111 8.98 -1.27 4.80
C PRO A 111 7.81 -0.97 3.86
N THR A 112 8.12 -0.37 2.72
CA THR A 112 7.18 -0.14 1.63
C THR A 112 7.73 -0.76 0.35
N LEU A 113 6.97 -1.68 -0.24
CA LEU A 113 7.23 -2.25 -1.56
C LEU A 113 6.33 -1.62 -2.61
N PHE A 114 6.93 -1.15 -3.70
CA PHE A 114 6.24 -0.59 -4.84
C PHE A 114 6.22 -1.61 -5.97
N LEU A 115 5.03 -2.08 -6.37
CA LEU A 115 4.84 -2.94 -7.53
C LEU A 115 5.30 -2.18 -8.78
N ASP A 116 6.18 -2.80 -9.55
CA ASP A 116 6.73 -2.22 -10.76
C ASP A 116 5.81 -2.48 -11.95
N ILE A 117 4.72 -1.73 -11.96
CA ILE A 117 3.70 -1.70 -13.01
C ILE A 117 3.63 -0.30 -13.63
N LEU A 118 3.20 -0.22 -14.88
CA LEU A 118 2.95 1.06 -15.54
C LEU A 118 1.89 1.90 -14.80
N ASP A 119 2.03 3.22 -14.85
CA ASP A 119 1.01 4.12 -14.31
C ASP A 119 -0.23 4.15 -15.23
N SER A 120 -1.41 4.28 -14.62
CA SER A 120 -2.66 4.41 -15.36
C SER A 120 -3.11 5.86 -15.53
N PHE A 121 -2.36 6.83 -15.00
CA PHE A 121 -2.80 8.23 -14.90
C PHE A 121 -2.88 8.92 -16.27
N GLN A 122 -3.73 9.94 -16.35
CA GLN A 122 -3.93 10.69 -17.58
C GLN A 122 -2.86 11.76 -17.80
N ASN A 123 -2.46 12.46 -16.74
CA ASN A 123 -1.59 13.64 -16.80
C ASN A 123 -0.15 13.36 -16.36
N GLY A 124 0.24 12.08 -16.30
CA GLY A 124 1.56 11.64 -15.82
C GLY A 124 1.67 11.63 -14.29
N THR A 125 2.88 11.37 -13.80
CA THR A 125 3.20 11.25 -12.37
C THR A 125 4.10 12.41 -11.93
N TYR A 126 3.83 12.96 -10.76
CA TYR A 126 4.66 14.01 -10.20
C TYR A 126 5.87 13.40 -9.50
N ASN A 127 7.09 13.63 -10.00
CA ASN A 127 8.35 13.24 -9.35
C ASN A 127 8.36 11.80 -8.77
N GLU A 128 8.38 10.80 -9.65
CA GLU A 128 8.36 9.37 -9.29
C GLU A 128 9.42 8.97 -8.24
N ASN A 129 10.58 9.61 -8.25
CA ASN A 129 11.64 9.35 -7.27
C ASN A 129 11.25 9.70 -5.83
N LEU A 130 10.41 10.73 -5.67
CA LEU A 130 9.85 11.11 -4.39
C LEU A 130 8.68 10.19 -4.03
N LEU A 131 7.78 9.94 -4.98
CA LEU A 131 6.55 9.18 -4.73
C LEU A 131 6.82 7.71 -4.39
N ARG A 132 7.76 7.07 -5.10
CA ARG A 132 8.11 5.65 -4.97
C ARG A 132 9.42 5.50 -4.20
N PHE A 133 9.43 5.96 -2.96
CA PHE A 133 10.62 6.02 -2.09
C PHE A 133 11.11 4.64 -1.61
N GLY A 134 10.22 3.67 -1.57
CA GLY A 134 10.48 2.32 -1.11
C GLY A 134 11.15 1.45 -2.17
N ILE A 135 11.16 0.14 -1.94
CA ILE A 135 11.79 -0.81 -2.85
C ILE A 135 10.84 -1.15 -3.98
N ARG A 136 11.29 -0.97 -5.23
CA ARG A 136 10.53 -1.44 -6.39
C ARG A 136 10.67 -2.94 -6.55
N THR A 137 9.56 -3.63 -6.81
CA THR A 137 9.53 -5.07 -6.94
C THR A 137 8.65 -5.53 -8.08
N ASN A 138 9.05 -6.64 -8.69
CA ASN A 138 8.25 -7.35 -9.67
C ASN A 138 7.69 -8.63 -9.06
N ARG A 139 6.84 -9.32 -9.82
CA ARG A 139 6.20 -10.57 -9.43
C ARG A 139 7.20 -11.63 -8.94
N LYS A 140 8.35 -11.77 -9.60
CA LYS A 140 9.33 -12.82 -9.31
C LYS A 140 9.99 -12.61 -7.94
N ASN A 141 10.31 -11.36 -7.60
CA ASN A 141 11.07 -11.03 -6.40
C ASN A 141 10.20 -10.70 -5.19
N LEU A 142 8.87 -10.56 -5.38
CA LEU A 142 7.95 -10.07 -4.36
C LEU A 142 8.03 -10.85 -3.04
N GLY A 143 7.92 -12.18 -3.10
CA GLY A 143 7.98 -13.02 -1.90
C GLY A 143 9.33 -12.96 -1.18
N ASP A 144 10.43 -12.89 -1.94
CA ASP A 144 11.78 -12.82 -1.37
C ASP A 144 12.03 -11.48 -0.67
N TYR A 145 11.57 -10.38 -1.25
CA TYR A 145 11.66 -9.05 -0.63
C TYR A 145 10.78 -8.92 0.60
N ILE A 146 9.55 -9.47 0.57
CA ILE A 146 8.70 -9.53 1.76
C ILE A 146 9.45 -10.22 2.89
N ASN A 147 9.96 -11.43 2.64
CA ASN A 147 10.68 -12.19 3.65
C ASN A 147 11.95 -11.46 4.16
N LYS A 148 12.75 -10.90 3.23
CA LYS A 148 13.99 -10.18 3.53
C LYS A 148 13.74 -9.01 4.48
N TYR A 149 12.82 -8.10 4.13
CA TYR A 149 12.63 -6.86 4.86
C TYR A 149 11.77 -6.99 6.11
N LEU A 150 10.90 -8.01 6.20
CA LEU A 150 10.23 -8.34 7.46
C LEU A 150 11.16 -9.03 8.46
N SER A 151 12.16 -9.79 7.98
CA SER A 151 13.14 -10.46 8.85
C SER A 151 14.21 -9.50 9.38
N ASN A 152 14.59 -8.51 8.58
CA ASN A 152 15.54 -7.47 8.98
C ASN A 152 15.17 -6.13 8.31
N ILE A 153 14.65 -5.21 9.12
CA ILE A 153 14.19 -3.90 8.66
C ILE A 153 15.35 -2.97 8.28
N ASP A 154 16.54 -3.14 8.86
CA ASP A 154 17.70 -2.29 8.56
C ASP A 154 18.11 -2.44 7.08
N LEU A 155 18.01 -3.66 6.54
CA LEU A 155 18.25 -3.93 5.12
C LEU A 155 17.31 -3.14 4.19
N TYR A 156 16.09 -2.82 4.65
CA TYR A 156 15.17 -1.96 3.89
C TYR A 156 15.63 -0.51 3.90
N PHE A 157 16.05 0.01 5.05
CA PHE A 157 16.50 1.39 5.17
C PHE A 157 17.82 1.66 4.46
N ASP A 158 18.71 0.67 4.40
CA ASP A 158 19.98 0.76 3.68
C ASP A 158 19.79 0.88 2.16
N GLU A 159 18.77 0.24 1.61
CA GLU A 159 18.54 0.15 0.16
C GLU A 159 17.48 1.14 -0.36
N SER A 160 16.56 1.58 0.50
CA SER A 160 15.46 2.46 0.11
C SER A 160 15.83 3.93 0.16
N LYS A 161 14.98 4.78 -0.44
CA LYS A 161 15.05 6.24 -0.33
C LYS A 161 14.19 6.77 0.81
N HIS A 162 13.73 5.92 1.73
CA HIS A 162 12.74 6.23 2.75
C HIS A 162 13.08 7.51 3.52
N ASN A 163 14.23 7.55 4.20
CA ASN A 163 14.62 8.69 5.04
C ASN A 163 14.78 9.98 4.22
N LYS A 164 15.32 9.87 3.01
CA LYS A 164 15.48 11.02 2.10
C LYS A 164 14.11 11.58 1.70
N SER A 165 13.17 10.72 1.32
CA SER A 165 11.83 11.16 0.93
C SER A 165 11.03 11.67 2.12
N LYS A 166 11.14 11.03 3.29
CA LYS A 166 10.50 11.48 4.53
C LYS A 166 10.90 12.91 4.87
N ASN A 167 12.21 13.21 4.87
CA ASN A 167 12.72 14.56 5.16
C ASN A 167 12.33 15.63 4.12
N VAL A 168 11.99 15.23 2.89
CA VAL A 168 11.54 16.16 1.83
C VAL A 168 10.03 16.40 1.94
N LEU A 169 9.26 15.36 2.26
CA LEU A 169 7.80 15.42 2.35
C LEU A 169 7.33 16.04 3.67
N TYR A 170 8.04 15.75 4.74
CA TYR A 170 7.74 16.18 6.10
C TYR A 170 8.99 16.88 6.64
N ASP A 171 8.88 18.17 6.94
CA ASP A 171 9.91 18.87 7.70
C ASP A 171 9.70 18.63 9.21
N ASN A 172 10.51 19.27 10.07
CA ASN A 172 10.37 19.18 11.53
C ASN A 172 9.17 19.99 12.08
N THR A 173 8.17 20.32 11.26
CA THR A 173 6.95 21.07 11.63
C THR A 173 5.74 20.25 11.16
N ASP A 174 4.70 19.95 11.93
CA ASP A 174 4.21 20.43 13.22
C ASP A 174 3.19 19.36 13.66
N ASP A 175 3.30 18.79 14.88
CA ASP A 175 2.29 17.88 15.47
C ASP A 175 0.93 18.57 15.75
N ILE A 176 0.77 19.81 15.29
CA ILE A 176 -0.31 20.74 15.61
C ILE A 176 -0.99 21.31 14.36
N SER A 177 -0.88 20.64 13.20
CA SER A 177 -1.49 21.10 11.94
C SER A 177 -2.97 21.49 12.09
N SER A 178 -3.77 20.66 12.78
CA SER A 178 -5.18 20.94 13.08
C SER A 178 -5.36 22.18 13.96
N ASN A 179 -4.54 22.35 15.00
CA ASN A 179 -4.59 23.52 15.88
C ASN A 179 -4.20 24.80 15.13
N ASN A 180 -3.18 24.74 14.29
CA ASN A 180 -2.76 25.86 13.45
C ASN A 180 -3.84 26.25 12.44
N TYR A 181 -4.56 25.27 11.90
CA TYR A 181 -5.69 25.51 11.01
C TYR A 181 -6.85 26.21 11.74
N VAL A 182 -7.25 25.72 12.92
CA VAL A 182 -8.28 26.36 13.76
C VAL A 182 -7.88 27.80 14.10
N LYS A 183 -6.66 28.02 14.60
CA LYS A 183 -6.13 29.37 14.90
C LYS A 183 -6.11 30.31 13.69
N ARG A 184 -5.97 29.77 12.47
CA ARG A 184 -6.02 30.59 11.25
C ARG A 184 -7.43 31.00 10.91
N ILE A 185 -8.41 30.10 11.04
CA ILE A 185 -9.82 30.39 10.77
C ILE A 185 -10.39 31.38 11.80
N GLU A 186 -10.03 31.24 13.08
CA GLU A 186 -10.47 32.13 14.16
C GLU A 186 -10.12 33.61 13.91
N LYS A 187 -9.14 33.92 13.05
CA LYS A 187 -8.81 35.32 12.69
C LYS A 187 -9.83 35.96 11.73
N TYR A 188 -10.73 35.17 11.16
CA TYR A 188 -11.72 35.59 10.16
C TYR A 188 -13.17 35.41 10.63
N ILE A 189 -13.37 34.98 11.87
CA ILE A 189 -14.68 34.90 12.56
C ILE A 189 -14.69 36.00 13.63
#